data_AF-A0A4P6XP96-F1
#
_entry.id   AF-A0A4P6XP96-F1
#
_cell.length_a   1.000
_cell.length_b   1.000
_cell.length_c   1.000
_cell.angle_alpha   90.00
_cell.angle_beta   90.00
_cell.angle_gamma   90.00
#
_symmetry.space_group_name_H-M   'P 1'
#
loop_
_entity.id
_entity.type
_entity.pdbx_description
1 polymer ?
#
loop_
_entity_poly.entity_id
_entity_poly.type
_entity_poly.pdbx_seq_one_letter_code
_entity_poly.pdbx_strand_id
1 'polypeptide(L)'
;MLAVRPLRALNAAFNVQENGVKSEAVLLTRPGGKQKPMVIETERVVTPGSRGRRVQLNTLDVLQQLVEEHTPRPAQNETVSENVVLTEFKAHLKYNLLRLADQHACIGDISQDINRVQRRKNELRRTILELRRQHAEVGAELARERHVFQEHRAEHARFMAMAEAMKLLKKSVDKKVEKVEKVDEEDENDAGGTAKATMEAKKETHGHAQLVHMDLGDLRRLLHPETGLQAQLQSVNAALAEKIREA
;
A
#
# COMPACT_ATOMS: atom_id res chain seq x y z
N MET A 1 -22.93 30.97 30.30
CA MET A 1 -23.60 30.24 31.40
C MET A 1 -24.74 29.43 30.80
N LEU A 2 -24.59 28.11 30.65
CA LEU A 2 -25.58 27.24 30.01
C LEU A 2 -26.32 26.45 31.10
N ALA A 3 -27.61 26.71 31.24
CA ALA A 3 -28.48 26.10 32.23
C ALA A 3 -28.67 24.60 31.96
N VAL A 4 -28.39 23.78 32.98
CA VAL A 4 -28.60 22.32 32.97
C VAL A 4 -30.10 22.06 33.13
N ARG A 5 -30.73 21.49 32.08
CA ARG A 5 -32.12 21.02 32.14
C ARG A 5 -32.16 19.67 32.89
N PRO A 6 -33.05 19.49 33.89
CA PRO A 6 -33.26 18.18 34.51
C PRO A 6 -33.98 17.24 33.52
N LEU A 7 -33.49 16.00 33.43
CA LEU A 7 -34.07 14.93 32.62
C LEU A 7 -35.45 14.56 33.16
N ARG A 8 -36.45 14.54 32.27
CA ARG A 8 -37.82 14.11 32.56
C ARG A 8 -37.82 12.67 33.09
N ALA A 9 -38.56 12.45 34.16
CA ALA A 9 -38.79 11.15 34.78
C ALA A 9 -39.38 10.15 33.77
N LEU A 10 -38.73 9.00 33.63
CA LEU A 10 -39.29 7.82 32.98
C LEU A 10 -40.35 7.24 33.91
N ASN A 11 -41.63 7.39 33.53
CA ASN A 11 -42.74 6.67 34.15
C ASN A 11 -42.62 5.17 33.79
N ALA A 12 -41.85 4.42 34.57
CA ALA A 12 -41.88 2.97 34.56
C ALA A 12 -43.09 2.48 35.38
N ALA A 13 -44.27 2.46 34.77
CA ALA A 13 -45.43 1.80 35.33
C ALA A 13 -45.32 0.29 35.06
N PHE A 14 -44.78 -0.46 36.02
CA PHE A 14 -44.93 -1.92 36.04
C PHE A 14 -46.34 -2.25 36.55
N ASN A 15 -47.25 -2.53 35.61
CA ASN A 15 -48.54 -3.13 35.93
C ASN A 15 -48.32 -4.64 36.19
N VAL A 16 -48.21 -5.01 37.45
CA VAL A 16 -48.37 -6.41 37.90
C VAL A 16 -49.83 -6.56 38.36
N GLN A 17 -50.67 -7.16 37.51
CA GLN A 17 -51.95 -7.71 37.94
C GLN A 17 -51.68 -9.12 38.47
N GLU A 18 -51.70 -9.31 39.79
CA GLU A 18 -51.89 -10.63 40.38
C GLU A 18 -52.87 -10.57 41.57
N ASN A 19 -53.64 -11.64 41.65
CA ASN A 19 -54.83 -11.84 42.46
C ASN A 19 -54.63 -11.64 43.96
N GLY A 20 -55.47 -10.80 44.57
CA GLY A 20 -56.09 -11.08 45.88
C GLY A 20 -55.24 -10.93 47.16
N VAL A 21 -53.93 -10.78 47.07
CA VAL A 21 -53.09 -10.44 48.24
C VAL A 21 -52.73 -8.96 48.12
N LYS A 22 -53.13 -8.16 49.11
CA LYS A 22 -52.67 -6.77 49.25
C LYS A 22 -51.17 -6.79 49.57
N SER A 23 -50.35 -7.03 48.55
CA SER A 23 -48.96 -6.64 48.58
C SER A 23 -48.96 -5.13 48.63
N GLU A 24 -48.74 -4.57 49.82
CA GLU A 24 -48.18 -3.23 49.96
C GLU A 24 -46.80 -3.28 49.30
N ALA A 25 -46.77 -3.24 47.97
CA ALA A 25 -45.65 -2.65 47.28
C ALA A 25 -45.57 -1.26 47.89
N VAL A 26 -44.58 -1.09 48.78
CA VAL A 26 -44.14 0.21 49.28
C VAL A 26 -43.64 0.95 48.06
N LEU A 27 -44.61 1.46 47.31
CA LEU A 27 -44.45 2.54 46.37
C LEU A 27 -43.75 3.62 47.20
N LEU A 28 -42.55 3.98 46.80
CA LEU A 28 -41.79 5.16 47.26
C LEU A 28 -42.55 6.49 47.02
N THR A 29 -43.86 6.43 46.78
CA THR A 29 -44.76 7.56 46.67
C THR A 29 -45.79 7.44 47.80
N ARG A 30 -45.57 8.21 48.87
CA ARG A 30 -46.65 8.56 49.79
C ARG A 30 -47.76 9.25 48.98
N PRO A 31 -49.05 9.09 49.33
CA PRO A 31 -50.11 9.84 48.66
C PRO A 31 -49.90 11.34 48.92
N GLY A 32 -49.54 12.08 47.85
CA GLY A 32 -49.19 13.51 47.90
C GLY A 32 -47.70 13.85 48.04
N GLY A 33 -46.79 12.87 48.09
CA GLY A 33 -45.35 13.09 48.31
C GLY A 33 -44.55 13.25 47.02
N LYS A 34 -43.82 14.36 46.87
CA LYS A 34 -42.78 14.52 45.84
C LYS A 34 -41.84 13.31 45.87
N GLN A 35 -41.56 12.71 44.71
CA GLN A 35 -40.58 11.62 44.59
C GLN A 35 -39.26 12.05 45.24
N LYS A 36 -38.77 11.25 46.19
CA LYS A 36 -37.45 11.49 46.78
C LYS A 36 -36.39 11.26 45.69
N PRO A 37 -35.46 12.20 45.47
CA PRO A 37 -34.38 11.97 44.52
C PRO A 37 -33.56 10.76 45.00
N MET A 38 -33.37 9.79 44.10
CA MET A 38 -32.50 8.64 44.33
C MET A 38 -31.07 9.06 43.96
N VAL A 39 -30.15 8.88 44.90
CA VAL A 39 -28.72 9.13 44.67
C VAL A 39 -28.11 7.79 44.31
N ILE A 40 -27.59 7.67 43.09
CA ILE A 40 -26.95 6.44 42.62
C ILE A 40 -25.45 6.65 42.67
N GLU A 41 -24.77 5.92 43.54
CA GLU A 41 -23.31 5.90 43.59
C GLU A 41 -22.80 4.89 42.55
N THR A 42 -22.22 5.40 41.46
CA THR A 42 -21.64 4.54 40.41
C THR A 42 -20.15 4.33 40.66
N GLU A 43 -19.78 3.15 41.16
CA GLU A 43 -18.38 2.73 41.26
C GLU A 43 -17.90 2.17 39.91
N ARG A 44 -17.53 3.04 38.96
CA ARG A 44 -16.91 2.60 37.70
C ARG A 44 -15.49 3.13 37.57
N VAL A 45 -14.56 2.23 37.24
CA VAL A 45 -13.18 2.60 36.94
C VAL A 45 -13.15 3.44 35.66
N VAL A 46 -12.77 4.71 35.80
CA VAL A 46 -12.63 5.64 34.67
C VAL A 46 -11.41 5.23 33.86
N THR A 47 -11.63 4.72 32.65
CA THR A 47 -10.56 4.44 31.69
C THR A 47 -10.23 5.69 30.86
N PRO A 48 -9.01 5.81 30.31
CA PRO A 48 -8.63 6.97 29.48
C PRO A 48 -9.60 7.23 28.32
N GLY A 49 -10.23 6.19 27.78
CA GLY A 49 -11.23 6.29 26.70
C GLY A 49 -12.62 6.75 27.15
N SER A 50 -12.96 6.65 28.44
CA SER A 50 -14.23 7.11 29.00
C SER A 50 -14.14 8.46 29.73
N ARG A 51 -12.91 8.97 29.94
CA ARG A 51 -12.61 10.21 30.71
C ARG A 51 -13.29 11.49 30.21
N GLY A 52 -13.90 11.48 29.02
CA GLY A 52 -14.68 12.59 28.46
C GLY A 52 -16.14 12.27 28.13
N ARG A 53 -16.62 11.05 28.38
CA ARG A 53 -18.01 10.67 28.11
C ARG A 53 -18.84 10.82 29.39
N ARG A 54 -20.07 11.31 29.24
CA ARG A 54 -21.04 11.33 30.36
C ARG A 54 -21.18 9.91 30.90
N VAL A 55 -21.13 9.75 32.22
CA VAL A 55 -21.39 8.47 32.90
C VAL A 55 -22.80 8.04 32.50
N GLN A 56 -22.88 6.92 31.77
CA GLN A 56 -24.17 6.32 31.42
C GLN A 56 -24.61 5.47 32.60
N LEU A 57 -25.71 5.88 33.23
CA LEU A 57 -26.38 5.10 34.25
C LEU A 57 -27.05 3.89 33.59
N ASN A 58 -26.68 2.69 34.06
CA ASN A 58 -27.34 1.47 33.65
C ASN A 58 -28.45 1.10 34.62
N THR A 59 -29.39 0.29 34.14
CA THR A 59 -30.45 -0.31 34.96
C THR A 59 -29.88 -1.13 36.12
N LEU A 60 -28.70 -1.74 35.95
CA LEU A 60 -28.01 -2.47 37.03
C LEU A 60 -27.59 -1.56 38.18
N ASP A 61 -27.13 -0.34 37.89
CA ASP A 61 -26.74 0.63 38.92
C ASP A 61 -27.96 1.07 39.74
N VAL A 62 -29.11 1.24 39.08
CA VAL A 62 -30.40 1.54 39.72
C VAL A 62 -30.87 0.36 40.60
N LEU A 63 -30.78 -0.87 40.10
CA LEU A 63 -31.18 -2.06 40.85
C LEU A 63 -30.31 -2.28 42.08
N GLN A 64 -29.00 -2.06 41.97
CA GLN A 64 -28.08 -2.14 43.09
C GLN A 64 -28.45 -1.13 44.18
N GLN A 65 -28.71 0.12 43.79
CA GLN A 65 -29.15 1.18 44.72
C GLN A 65 -30.48 0.83 45.40
N LEU A 66 -31.45 0.30 44.66
CA LEU A 66 -32.74 -0.12 45.21
C LEU A 66 -32.59 -1.26 46.23
N VAL A 67 -31.73 -2.24 45.94
CA VAL A 67 -31.43 -3.35 46.87
C VAL A 67 -30.70 -2.83 48.11
N GLU A 68 -29.83 -1.83 47.96
CA GLU A 68 -29.13 -1.19 49.06
C GLU A 68 -30.05 -0.44 50.00
N GLU A 69 -30.92 0.41 49.44
CA GLU A 69 -31.89 1.20 50.18
C GLU A 69 -33.02 0.34 50.78
N HIS A 70 -33.28 -0.85 50.23
CA HIS A 70 -34.31 -1.74 50.75
C HIS A 70 -33.88 -2.37 52.08
N THR A 71 -34.53 -1.94 53.17
CA THR A 71 -34.45 -2.56 54.51
C THR A 71 -35.78 -3.25 54.80
N PRO A 72 -35.94 -4.54 54.44
CA PRO A 72 -37.19 -5.24 54.69
C PRO A 72 -37.43 -5.33 56.21
N ARG A 73 -38.68 -5.08 56.62
CA ARG A 73 -39.08 -5.25 58.03
C ARG A 73 -39.31 -6.74 58.26
N PRO A 74 -38.61 -7.38 59.23
CA PRO A 74 -38.86 -8.77 59.53
C PRO A 74 -40.28 -8.92 60.06
N ALA A 75 -41.09 -9.81 59.47
CA ALA A 75 -42.29 -10.25 60.15
C ALA A 75 -41.87 -11.08 61.39
N GLN A 76 -42.60 -10.93 62.49
CA GLN A 76 -42.31 -11.69 63.70
C GLN A 76 -42.81 -13.13 63.51
N ASN A 77 -41.97 -13.97 62.91
CA ASN A 77 -42.19 -15.40 62.80
C ASN A 77 -41.45 -16.12 63.95
N GLU A 78 -42.15 -16.98 64.70
CA GLU A 78 -41.58 -17.71 65.84
C GLU A 78 -40.64 -18.86 65.44
N THR A 79 -40.75 -19.35 64.21
CA THR A 79 -40.07 -20.58 63.75
C THR A 79 -38.78 -20.34 62.99
N VAL A 80 -38.60 -19.18 62.36
CA VAL A 80 -37.44 -18.86 61.52
C VAL A 80 -36.98 -17.45 61.80
N SER A 81 -35.67 -17.25 61.95
CA SER A 81 -35.07 -15.91 61.98
C SER A 81 -35.15 -15.28 60.59
N GLU A 82 -36.26 -14.63 60.29
CA GLU A 82 -36.52 -13.98 59.00
C GLU A 82 -35.48 -12.92 58.66
N ASN A 83 -34.91 -12.27 59.68
CA ASN A 83 -33.83 -11.31 59.51
C ASN A 83 -32.57 -11.94 58.88
N VAL A 84 -32.24 -13.18 59.26
CA VAL A 84 -31.11 -13.92 58.67
C VAL A 84 -31.40 -14.23 57.20
N VAL A 85 -32.60 -14.75 56.91
CA VAL A 85 -33.02 -15.09 55.53
C VAL A 85 -33.03 -13.85 54.62
N LEU A 86 -33.56 -12.73 55.11
CA LEU A 86 -33.61 -11.47 54.36
C LEU A 86 -32.21 -10.89 54.12
N THR A 87 -31.31 -11.03 55.10
CA THR A 87 -29.91 -10.57 54.99
C THR A 87 -29.13 -11.42 54.00
N GLU A 88 -29.26 -12.75 54.07
CA GLU A 88 -28.63 -13.68 53.12
C GLU A 88 -29.18 -13.48 51.72
N PHE A 89 -30.50 -13.35 51.57
CA PHE A 89 -31.12 -13.07 50.27
C PHE A 89 -30.61 -11.75 49.68
N LYS A 90 -30.55 -10.68 50.48
CA LYS A 90 -30.00 -9.38 50.06
C LYS A 90 -28.53 -9.52 49.62
N ALA A 91 -27.72 -10.27 50.37
CA ALA A 91 -26.32 -10.52 50.01
C ALA A 91 -26.19 -11.30 48.69
N HIS A 92 -26.99 -12.36 48.50
CA HIS A 92 -27.03 -13.12 47.25
C HIS A 92 -27.48 -12.29 46.06
N LEU A 93 -28.49 -11.44 46.25
CA LEU A 93 -28.99 -10.55 45.19
C LEU A 93 -27.93 -9.53 44.80
N LYS A 94 -27.25 -8.91 45.76
CA LYS A 94 -26.11 -8.01 45.51
C LYS A 94 -25.00 -8.71 44.73
N TYR A 95 -24.60 -9.91 45.17
CA TYR A 95 -23.57 -10.69 44.50
C TYR A 95 -23.91 -10.96 43.03
N ASN A 96 -25.15 -11.37 42.74
CA ASN A 96 -25.59 -11.63 41.37
C ASN A 96 -25.64 -10.35 40.52
N LEU A 97 -26.06 -9.21 41.09
CA LEU A 97 -26.05 -7.92 40.40
C LEU A 97 -24.62 -7.48 40.05
N LEU A 98 -23.68 -7.61 40.98
CA LEU A 98 -22.26 -7.32 40.73
C LEU A 98 -21.68 -8.22 39.65
N ARG A 99 -21.93 -9.53 39.73
CA ARG A 99 -21.50 -10.48 38.70
C ARG A 99 -22.06 -10.13 37.32
N LEU A 100 -23.32 -9.68 37.25
CA LEU A 100 -23.94 -9.27 36.00
C LEU A 100 -23.33 -7.96 35.47
N ALA A 101 -22.98 -7.03 36.36
CA ALA A 101 -22.27 -5.80 36.00
C ALA A 101 -20.89 -6.09 35.41
N ASP A 102 -20.13 -7.00 36.02
CA ASP A 102 -18.83 -7.46 35.52
C ASP A 102 -18.97 -8.12 34.14
N GLN A 103 -19.95 -9.01 33.97
CA GLN A 103 -20.23 -9.63 32.67
C GLN A 103 -20.58 -8.60 31.60
N HIS A 104 -21.38 -7.59 31.95
CA HIS A 104 -21.73 -6.51 31.03
C HIS A 104 -20.49 -5.68 30.65
N ALA A 105 -19.57 -5.43 31.59
CA ALA A 105 -18.30 -4.77 31.29
C ALA A 105 -17.44 -5.61 30.32
N CYS A 106 -17.30 -6.92 30.59
CA CYS A 106 -16.60 -7.86 29.72
C CYS A 106 -17.18 -7.89 28.29
N ILE A 107 -18.51 -7.90 28.15
CA ILE A 107 -19.18 -7.82 26.83
C ILE A 107 -18.80 -6.52 26.11
N GLY A 108 -18.73 -5.41 26.84
CA GLY A 108 -18.29 -4.12 26.32
C GLY A 108 -16.85 -4.15 25.80
N ASP A 109 -15.93 -4.74 26.54
CA ASP A 109 -14.53 -4.87 26.15
C ASP A 109 -14.35 -5.79 24.94
N ILE A 110 -14.99 -6.96 24.95
CA ILE A 110 -15.02 -7.89 23.81
C ILE A 110 -15.57 -7.19 22.57
N SER A 111 -16.64 -6.39 22.71
CA SER A 111 -17.21 -5.62 21.58
C SER A 111 -16.23 -4.61 21.02
N GLN A 112 -15.44 -3.94 21.87
CA GLN A 112 -14.40 -3.01 21.42
C GLN A 112 -13.28 -3.75 20.68
N ASP A 113 -12.86 -4.91 21.17
CA ASP A 113 -11.81 -5.71 20.54
C ASP A 113 -12.28 -6.31 19.20
N ILE A 114 -13.52 -6.77 19.09
CA ILE A 114 -14.13 -7.17 17.81
C ILE A 114 -14.05 -6.00 16.81
N ASN A 115 -14.42 -4.79 17.23
CA ASN A 115 -14.35 -3.62 16.37
C ASN A 115 -12.91 -3.29 15.93
N ARG A 116 -11.93 -3.42 16.82
CA ARG A 116 -10.50 -3.25 16.49
C ARG A 116 -10.03 -4.29 15.47
N VAL A 117 -10.37 -5.56 15.67
CA VAL A 117 -10.05 -6.65 14.75
C VAL A 117 -10.70 -6.43 13.38
N GLN A 118 -11.96 -5.99 13.33
CA GLN A 118 -12.63 -5.68 12.07
C GLN A 118 -11.97 -4.53 11.31
N ARG A 119 -11.52 -3.47 12.00
CA ARG A 119 -10.76 -2.37 11.38
C ARG A 119 -9.45 -2.88 10.78
N ARG A 120 -8.67 -3.64 11.56
CA ARG A 120 -7.40 -4.23 11.10
C ARG A 120 -7.61 -5.19 9.91
N LYS A 121 -8.68 -6.00 9.93
CA LYS A 121 -9.07 -6.86 8.82
C LYS A 121 -9.32 -6.07 7.53
N ASN A 122 -10.03 -4.94 7.64
CA ASN A 122 -10.33 -4.10 6.48
C ASN A 122 -9.08 -3.39 5.96
N GLU A 123 -8.17 -2.97 6.83
CA GLU A 123 -6.87 -2.43 6.46
C GLU A 123 -6.04 -3.46 5.69
N LEU A 124 -5.91 -4.69 6.21
CA LEU A 124 -5.21 -5.77 5.52
C LEU A 124 -5.82 -6.11 4.16
N ARG A 125 -7.16 -6.02 4.02
CA ARG A 125 -7.80 -6.19 2.72
C ARG A 125 -7.37 -5.11 1.72
N ARG A 126 -7.22 -3.86 2.16
CA ARG A 126 -6.72 -2.78 1.30
C ARG A 126 -5.28 -3.02 0.88
N THR A 127 -4.41 -3.40 1.82
CA THR A 127 -3.00 -3.69 1.50
C THR A 127 -2.86 -4.87 0.54
N ILE A 128 -3.67 -5.92 0.67
CA ILE A 128 -3.67 -7.04 -0.28
C ILE A 128 -4.07 -6.59 -1.69
N LEU A 129 -5.09 -5.73 -1.81
CA LEU A 129 -5.51 -5.21 -3.12
C LEU A 129 -4.42 -4.33 -3.75
N GLU A 130 -3.76 -3.51 -2.93
CA GLU A 130 -2.64 -2.67 -3.37
C GLU A 130 -1.44 -3.50 -3.83
N LEU A 131 -1.05 -4.51 -3.06
CA LEU A 131 0.01 -5.45 -3.45
C LEU A 131 -0.32 -6.19 -4.75
N ARG A 132 -1.58 -6.61 -4.95
CA ARG A 132 -2.02 -7.24 -6.20
C ARG A 132 -1.91 -6.28 -7.38
N ARG A 133 -2.26 -5.01 -7.19
CA ARG A 133 -2.09 -3.96 -8.20
C ARG A 133 -0.62 -3.76 -8.55
N GLN A 134 0.25 -3.62 -7.53
CA GLN A 134 1.70 -3.46 -7.72
C GLN A 134 2.30 -4.66 -8.44
N HIS A 135 1.90 -5.89 -8.09
CA HIS A 135 2.36 -7.10 -8.78
C HIS A 135 1.94 -7.12 -10.26
N ALA A 136 0.72 -6.67 -10.57
CA ALA A 136 0.27 -6.57 -11.96
C ALA A 136 1.07 -5.51 -12.75
N GLU A 137 1.40 -4.39 -12.13
CA GLU A 137 2.22 -3.32 -12.71
C GLU A 137 3.64 -3.79 -13.00
N VAL A 138 4.31 -4.41 -12.02
CA VAL A 138 5.64 -5.03 -12.21
C VAL A 138 5.60 -6.10 -13.30
N GLY A 139 4.54 -6.92 -13.36
CA GLY A 139 4.35 -7.90 -14.43
C GLY A 139 4.26 -7.26 -15.82
N ALA A 140 3.58 -6.12 -15.93
CA ALA A 140 3.48 -5.36 -17.18
C ALA A 140 4.82 -4.71 -17.56
N GLU A 141 5.54 -4.13 -16.59
CA GLU A 141 6.88 -3.58 -16.81
C GLU A 141 7.87 -4.64 -17.28
N LEU A 142 7.90 -5.80 -16.61
CA LEU A 142 8.75 -6.92 -16.98
C LEU A 142 8.44 -7.42 -18.41
N ALA A 143 7.17 -7.43 -18.81
CA ALA A 143 6.78 -7.78 -20.18
C ALA A 143 7.32 -6.76 -21.20
N ARG A 144 7.25 -5.46 -20.90
CA ARG A 144 7.83 -4.40 -21.75
C ARG A 144 9.35 -4.53 -21.84
N GLU A 145 10.04 -4.71 -20.72
CA GLU A 145 11.50 -4.88 -20.71
C GLU A 145 11.93 -6.11 -21.50
N ARG A 146 11.20 -7.21 -21.41
CA ARG A 146 11.46 -8.41 -22.22
C ARG A 146 11.32 -8.12 -23.71
N HIS A 147 10.34 -7.33 -24.11
CA HIS A 147 10.17 -6.92 -25.50
C HIS A 147 11.35 -6.07 -25.98
N VAL A 148 11.69 -5.01 -25.23
CA VAL A 148 12.82 -4.11 -25.55
C VAL A 148 14.13 -4.88 -25.61
N PHE A 149 14.36 -5.83 -24.69
CA PHE A 149 15.55 -6.69 -24.72
C PHE A 149 15.58 -7.59 -25.97
N GLN A 150 14.44 -8.15 -26.40
CA GLN A 150 14.38 -8.95 -27.61
C GLN A 150 14.67 -8.12 -28.86
N GLU A 151 14.18 -6.88 -28.92
CA GLU A 151 14.48 -5.93 -29.99
C GLU A 151 15.98 -5.62 -30.06
N HIS A 152 16.58 -5.22 -28.93
CA HIS A 152 18.02 -4.96 -28.88
C HIS A 152 18.86 -6.20 -29.20
N ARG A 153 18.42 -7.39 -28.78
CA ARG A 153 19.09 -8.65 -29.14
C ARG A 153 19.04 -8.88 -30.65
N ALA A 154 17.91 -8.58 -31.30
CA ALA A 154 17.78 -8.69 -32.75
C ALA A 154 18.63 -7.64 -33.48
N GLU A 155 18.68 -6.40 -33.00
CA GLU A 155 19.55 -5.34 -33.53
C GLU A 155 21.03 -5.71 -33.41
N HIS A 156 21.46 -6.21 -32.25
CA HIS A 156 22.81 -6.68 -32.03
C HIS A 156 23.16 -7.85 -32.95
N ALA A 157 22.24 -8.80 -33.15
CA ALA A 157 22.45 -9.89 -34.10
C ALA A 157 22.64 -9.38 -35.55
N ARG A 158 21.86 -8.38 -35.98
CA ARG A 158 22.04 -7.72 -37.29
C ARG A 158 23.39 -7.02 -37.39
N PHE A 159 23.80 -6.29 -36.35
CA PHE A 159 25.10 -5.64 -36.29
C PHE A 159 26.24 -6.65 -36.41
N MET A 160 26.19 -7.76 -35.66
CA MET A 160 27.20 -8.82 -35.73
C MET A 160 27.29 -9.45 -37.11
N ALA A 161 26.14 -9.73 -37.75
CA ALA A 161 26.12 -10.25 -39.12
C ALA A 161 26.76 -9.26 -40.12
N MET A 162 26.53 -7.95 -39.96
CA MET A 162 27.15 -6.92 -40.79
C MET A 162 28.67 -6.82 -40.54
N ALA A 163 29.11 -6.92 -39.28
CA ALA A 163 30.52 -6.92 -38.92
C ALA A 163 31.25 -8.15 -39.50
N GLU A 164 30.60 -9.31 -39.48
CA GLU A 164 31.12 -10.52 -40.14
C GLU A 164 31.20 -10.37 -41.67
N ALA A 165 30.17 -9.81 -42.29
CA ALA A 165 30.17 -9.51 -43.73
C ALA A 165 31.30 -8.55 -44.12
N MET A 166 31.51 -7.48 -43.33
CA MET A 166 32.64 -6.56 -43.49
C MET A 166 33.99 -7.27 -43.35
N LYS A 167 34.13 -8.17 -42.37
CA LYS A 167 35.35 -8.96 -42.17
C LYS A 167 35.63 -9.89 -43.35
N LEU A 168 34.58 -10.52 -43.92
CA LEU A 168 34.68 -11.34 -45.12
C LEU A 168 35.05 -10.51 -46.35
N LEU A 169 34.40 -9.35 -46.53
CA LEU A 169 34.71 -8.42 -47.60
C LEU A 169 36.16 -7.96 -47.52
N LYS A 170 36.63 -7.53 -46.35
CA LYS A 170 38.04 -7.17 -46.12
C LYS A 170 38.98 -8.30 -46.54
N LYS A 171 38.75 -9.53 -46.09
CA LYS A 171 39.55 -10.70 -46.51
C LYS A 171 39.55 -10.91 -48.02
N SER A 172 38.41 -10.67 -48.70
CA SER A 172 38.33 -10.79 -50.16
C SER A 172 39.11 -9.69 -50.89
N VAL A 173 39.12 -8.48 -50.34
CA VAL A 173 39.87 -7.33 -50.87
C VAL A 173 41.36 -7.57 -50.67
N ASP A 174 41.78 -7.96 -49.45
CA ASP A 174 43.17 -8.30 -49.15
C ASP A 174 43.70 -9.39 -50.10
N LYS A 175 42.91 -10.45 -50.36
CA LYS A 175 43.25 -11.49 -51.35
C LYS A 175 43.32 -10.97 -52.79
N LYS A 176 42.50 -9.98 -53.17
CA LYS A 176 42.56 -9.37 -54.50
C LYS A 176 43.79 -8.48 -54.62
N VAL A 177 44.13 -7.70 -53.59
CA VAL A 177 45.35 -6.89 -53.54
C VAL A 177 46.58 -7.77 -53.64
N GLU A 178 46.67 -8.87 -52.87
CA GLU A 178 47.79 -9.82 -52.94
C GLU A 178 47.92 -10.49 -54.34
N LYS A 179 46.79 -10.69 -55.04
CA LYS A 179 46.81 -11.17 -56.43
C LYS A 179 47.24 -10.09 -57.43
N VAL A 180 46.93 -8.82 -57.18
CA VAL A 180 47.38 -7.70 -58.03
C VAL A 180 48.88 -7.49 -57.85
N GLU A 181 49.38 -7.52 -56.62
CA GLU A 181 50.82 -7.40 -56.32
C GLU A 181 51.64 -8.54 -56.96
N LYS A 182 51.12 -9.77 -56.99
CA LYS A 182 51.80 -10.90 -57.69
C LYS A 182 51.75 -10.79 -59.22
N VAL A 183 50.75 -10.13 -59.79
CA VAL A 183 50.70 -9.86 -61.23
C VAL A 183 51.68 -8.76 -61.62
N ASP A 184 51.94 -7.79 -60.73
CA ASP A 184 52.93 -6.75 -60.97
C ASP A 184 54.39 -7.25 -60.83
N GLU A 185 54.64 -8.40 -60.18
CA GLU A 185 55.94 -9.08 -60.15
C GLU A 185 56.15 -10.09 -61.31
N GLU A 186 55.09 -10.56 -61.96
CA GLU A 186 55.18 -11.52 -63.10
C GLU A 186 55.11 -10.85 -64.48
N ASP A 187 54.61 -9.60 -64.61
CA ASP A 187 54.50 -8.87 -65.88
C ASP A 187 55.78 -8.10 -66.32
N GLU A 188 56.92 -8.22 -65.61
CA GLU A 188 58.22 -7.73 -66.12
C GLU A 188 58.92 -8.71 -67.08
N ASN A 189 58.35 -9.89 -67.33
CA ASN A 189 58.92 -10.93 -68.20
C ASN A 189 57.93 -11.56 -69.19
N ASP A 190 57.04 -10.77 -69.82
CA ASP A 190 56.48 -11.20 -71.12
C ASP A 190 56.07 -10.02 -72.02
N ALA A 191 56.89 -9.76 -73.03
CA ALA A 191 56.58 -8.82 -74.10
C ALA A 191 55.63 -9.51 -75.10
N GLY A 192 54.32 -9.27 -74.98
CA GLY A 192 53.36 -10.01 -75.82
C GLY A 192 51.94 -9.43 -75.93
N GLY A 193 51.80 -8.20 -76.44
CA GLY A 193 50.70 -7.89 -77.37
C GLY A 193 49.24 -8.03 -76.90
N THR A 194 48.82 -7.45 -75.77
CA THR A 194 47.39 -7.11 -75.50
C THR A 194 47.24 -5.80 -74.70
N ALA A 195 48.13 -4.83 -74.91
CA ALA A 195 48.35 -3.71 -73.98
C ALA A 195 47.29 -2.58 -73.96
N LYS A 196 46.26 -2.57 -74.82
CA LYS A 196 45.34 -1.41 -74.91
C LYS A 196 44.04 -1.54 -74.10
N ALA A 197 43.43 -2.72 -74.06
CA ALA A 197 42.18 -2.94 -73.32
C ALA A 197 42.38 -3.20 -71.82
N THR A 198 43.51 -3.82 -71.45
CA THR A 198 43.88 -4.09 -70.05
C THR A 198 44.43 -2.85 -69.33
N MET A 199 45.06 -1.90 -70.03
CA MET A 199 45.50 -0.64 -69.43
C MET A 199 44.32 0.28 -69.05
N GLU A 200 43.27 0.35 -69.87
CA GLU A 200 42.07 1.14 -69.55
C GLU A 200 41.32 0.57 -68.34
N ALA A 201 41.13 -0.75 -68.28
CA ALA A 201 40.51 -1.41 -67.13
C ALA A 201 41.36 -1.34 -65.84
N LYS A 202 42.70 -1.45 -65.93
CA LYS A 202 43.62 -1.24 -64.80
C LYS A 202 43.58 0.23 -64.33
N LYS A 203 43.43 1.21 -65.23
CA LYS A 203 43.34 2.64 -64.89
C LYS A 203 42.01 3.01 -64.23
N GLU A 204 40.91 2.44 -64.69
CA GLU A 204 39.58 2.64 -64.09
C GLU A 204 39.49 2.01 -62.69
N THR A 205 40.00 0.79 -62.52
CA THR A 205 40.00 0.10 -61.21
C THR A 205 40.93 0.77 -60.19
N HIS A 206 42.10 1.25 -60.62
CA HIS A 206 43.00 2.01 -59.74
C HIS A 206 42.41 3.38 -59.37
N GLY A 207 41.76 4.06 -60.33
CA GLY A 207 41.04 5.30 -60.07
C GLY A 207 39.88 5.13 -59.09
N HIS A 208 39.10 4.05 -59.22
CA HIS A 208 38.02 3.73 -58.28
C HIS A 208 38.55 3.33 -56.90
N ALA A 209 39.66 2.58 -56.82
CA ALA A 209 40.29 2.26 -55.55
C ALA A 209 40.79 3.52 -54.83
N GLN A 210 41.39 4.46 -55.57
CA GLN A 210 41.85 5.74 -55.02
C GLN A 210 40.68 6.61 -54.54
N LEU A 211 39.58 6.65 -55.29
CA LEU A 211 38.36 7.35 -54.89
C LEU A 211 37.76 6.74 -53.62
N VAL A 212 37.64 5.42 -53.55
CA VAL A 212 37.14 4.72 -52.35
C VAL A 212 38.05 4.97 -51.14
N HIS A 213 39.37 5.03 -51.33
CA HIS A 213 40.29 5.39 -50.24
C HIS A 213 40.11 6.83 -49.76
N MET A 214 39.84 7.77 -50.66
CA MET A 214 39.49 9.14 -50.29
C MET A 214 38.17 9.19 -49.53
N ASP A 215 37.12 8.54 -50.04
CA ASP A 215 35.81 8.50 -49.41
C ASP A 215 35.86 7.85 -48.01
N LEU A 216 36.65 6.78 -47.84
CA LEU A 216 36.88 6.17 -46.53
C LEU A 216 37.69 7.08 -45.59
N GLY A 217 38.62 7.87 -46.13
CA GLY A 217 39.34 8.90 -45.39
C GLY A 217 38.42 9.98 -44.85
N ASP A 218 37.47 10.43 -45.68
CA ASP A 218 36.48 11.44 -45.31
C ASP A 218 35.44 10.89 -44.32
N LEU A 219 34.97 9.65 -44.51
CA LEU A 219 34.13 8.94 -43.54
C LEU A 219 34.84 8.78 -42.18
N ARG A 220 36.13 8.44 -42.18
CA ARG A 220 36.92 8.34 -40.95
C ARG A 220 37.03 9.68 -40.23
N ARG A 221 37.15 10.79 -40.95
CA ARG A 221 37.16 12.14 -40.36
C ARG A 221 35.79 12.51 -39.78
N LEU A 222 34.72 12.17 -40.49
CA LEU A 222 33.35 12.45 -40.04
C LEU A 222 32.95 11.65 -38.79
N LEU A 223 33.36 10.38 -38.74
CA LEU A 223 32.98 9.41 -37.68
C LEU A 223 34.02 9.28 -36.56
N HIS A 224 35.07 10.10 -36.53
CA HIS A 224 36.09 10.01 -35.48
C HIS A 224 35.45 10.33 -34.11
N PRO A 225 35.61 9.48 -33.08
CA PRO A 225 34.90 9.65 -31.81
C PRO A 225 35.27 10.94 -31.06
N GLU A 226 36.49 11.44 -31.27
CA GLU A 226 36.99 12.63 -30.56
C GLU A 226 36.94 13.91 -31.39
N THR A 227 37.05 13.80 -32.71
CA THR A 227 37.24 14.97 -33.61
C THR A 227 36.20 15.04 -34.73
N GLY A 228 35.32 14.04 -34.80
CA GLY A 228 34.27 13.94 -35.80
C GLY A 228 33.12 14.91 -35.56
N LEU A 229 32.20 14.90 -36.52
CA LEU A 229 31.13 15.89 -36.61
C LEU A 229 30.18 15.81 -35.40
N GLN A 230 29.97 14.61 -34.86
CA GLN A 230 29.19 14.38 -33.65
C GLN A 230 29.83 15.03 -32.40
N ALA A 231 31.14 14.87 -32.20
CA ALA A 231 31.85 15.46 -31.08
C ALA A 231 31.85 17.00 -31.16
N GLN A 232 32.03 17.55 -32.38
CA GLN A 232 31.94 18.99 -32.61
C GLN A 232 30.53 19.53 -32.32
N LEU A 233 29.47 18.84 -32.76
CA LEU A 233 28.08 19.22 -32.46
C LEU A 233 27.78 19.17 -30.96
N GLN A 234 28.29 18.17 -30.24
CA GLN A 234 28.15 18.09 -28.79
C GLN A 234 28.86 19.26 -28.09
N SER A 235 30.07 19.63 -28.53
CA SER A 235 30.80 20.78 -28.01
C SER A 235 30.04 22.10 -28.25
N VAL A 236 29.51 22.30 -29.47
CA VAL A 236 28.71 23.49 -29.81
C VAL A 236 27.42 23.55 -29.00
N ASN A 237 26.71 22.43 -28.84
CA ASN A 237 25.50 22.37 -28.03
C ASN A 237 25.78 22.64 -26.55
N ALA A 238 26.90 22.15 -26.02
CA ALA A 238 27.32 22.45 -24.65
C ALA A 238 27.61 23.95 -24.47
N ALA A 239 28.34 24.56 -25.41
CA ALA A 239 28.64 25.99 -25.38
C ALA A 239 27.38 26.87 -25.55
N LEU A 240 26.43 26.46 -26.38
CA LEU A 240 25.13 27.13 -26.52
C LEU A 240 24.28 27.01 -25.24
N ALA A 241 24.28 25.84 -24.61
CA ALA A 241 23.57 25.63 -23.35
C ALA A 241 24.13 26.49 -22.21
N GLU A 242 25.45 26.69 -22.16
CA GLU A 242 26.08 27.63 -21.21
C GLU A 242 25.64 29.08 -21.47
N LYS A 243 25.70 29.54 -22.73
CA LYS A 243 25.27 30.90 -23.10
C LYS A 243 23.79 31.17 -22.84
N ILE A 244 22.92 30.17 -22.95
CA ILE A 244 21.50 30.29 -22.62
C ILE A 244 21.27 30.37 -21.11
N ARG A 245 22.13 29.76 -20.28
CA ARG A 245 22.05 29.87 -18.81
C ARG A 245 22.56 31.22 -18.29
N GLU A 246 23.48 31.85 -19.01
CA GLU A 246 24.06 33.16 -18.65
C GLU A 246 23.19 34.35 -19.09
N ALA A 247 22.17 34.13 -19.94
CA ALA A 247 21.22 35.13 -20.43
C ALA A 247 19.92 35.13 -19.63
#